data_AF-A0A8W8J4B1-F1
#
_entry.id   AF-A0A8W8J4B1-F1
#
_cell.length_a   1.000
_cell.length_b   1.000
_cell.length_c   1.000
_cell.angle_alpha   90.00
_cell.angle_beta   90.00
_cell.angle_gamma   90.00
#
_symmetry.space_group_name_H-M   'P 1'
#
loop_
_entity.id
_entity.type
_entity.pdbx_description
1 polymer ?
#
loop_
_entity_poly.entity_id
_entity_poly.type
_entity_poly.pdbx_seq_one_letter_code
_entity_poly.pdbx_strand_id
1 'polypeptide(L)'
;MPVSHDQRRKIESIDSFCKSCGYDISVITQFITENHNELTENEASIIDVLWESIEGLQSGSAKYSQTEAIKIVGCVLSIPKLVFTMTEVMRKVVILVIHFLKIIFRITDLKVIFDPKCSEKSINMHELSGLAEKMERIQVCIDAIDVAEDVDEPALHCLVSNVDIHIGVDQIGILKSRIQSMMSEGDMKVCLHLLTLFVRISTVRHSLLFRMITCLKTNNYGKHTSETLQKYMEKERADGKQFLRFFSGPSLKNVGVLSVFEPGEQIELVAYLKDMHIPFKDLRQVLDGHIFLIQPFTNSSILLGRPFPPISAARAMKSSTDVDNSLIRFQFKAIDGSLNLFHIVSPDLDEYLNMQNSLYCMYSKKFQAQTGAQWRIIQVREEEERDDMPSLFVLCTKKRPQQFLYMEKSFFECARGLEENIPPTKECLFKLIPPGESPIHIPISNCGILENFRMPE
;
A
#
# COMPACT_ATOMS: atom_id res chain seq x y z
N MET A 1 -16.47 30.05 6.83
CA MET A 1 -16.26 29.93 5.36
C MET A 1 -17.34 28.99 4.81
N PRO A 2 -17.82 29.15 3.56
CA PRO A 2 -19.09 28.59 3.13
C PRO A 2 -18.95 27.09 2.80
N VAL A 3 -19.26 26.23 3.77
CA VAL A 3 -19.30 24.76 3.65
C VAL A 3 -20.74 24.25 3.36
N SER A 4 -21.76 25.13 3.43
CA SER A 4 -23.16 24.69 3.54
C SER A 4 -23.87 24.24 2.25
N HIS A 5 -23.48 24.74 1.07
CA HIS A 5 -24.20 24.42 -0.17
C HIS A 5 -23.68 23.16 -0.88
N ASP A 6 -22.43 22.77 -0.61
CA ASP A 6 -21.78 21.59 -1.19
C ASP A 6 -22.22 20.31 -0.45
N GLN A 7 -22.24 20.33 0.88
CA GLN A 7 -22.62 19.17 1.71
C GLN A 7 -24.05 18.68 1.44
N ARG A 8 -25.02 19.58 1.24
CA ARG A 8 -26.40 19.18 0.92
C ARG A 8 -26.47 18.38 -0.39
N ARG A 9 -25.77 18.82 -1.44
CA ARG A 9 -25.73 18.11 -2.73
C ARG A 9 -25.08 16.74 -2.61
N LYS A 10 -24.04 16.63 -1.77
CA LYS A 10 -23.40 15.34 -1.47
C LYS A 10 -24.38 14.38 -0.79
N ILE A 11 -25.11 14.84 0.22
CA ILE A 11 -26.13 14.05 0.93
C ILE A 11 -27.27 13.63 0.00
N GLU A 12 -27.76 14.53 -0.87
CA GLU A 12 -28.79 14.21 -1.88
C GLU A 12 -28.32 13.14 -2.88
N SER A 13 -27.05 13.20 -3.27
CA SER A 13 -26.44 12.19 -4.16
C SER A 13 -26.31 10.84 -3.46
N ILE A 14 -25.91 10.83 -2.18
CA ILE A 14 -25.89 9.63 -1.33
C ILE A 14 -27.28 9.01 -1.23
N ASP A 15 -28.30 9.82 -0.95
CA ASP A 15 -29.70 9.37 -0.86
C ASP A 15 -30.16 8.70 -2.16
N SER A 16 -29.92 9.37 -3.29
CA SER A 16 -30.26 8.88 -4.63
C SER A 16 -29.55 7.56 -4.95
N PHE A 17 -28.26 7.46 -4.61
CA PHE A 17 -27.47 6.24 -4.80
C PHE A 17 -28.01 5.09 -3.94
N CYS A 18 -28.20 5.28 -2.64
CA CYS A 18 -28.73 4.24 -1.77
C CYS A 18 -30.13 3.76 -2.18
N LYS A 19 -31.01 4.68 -2.62
CA LYS A 19 -32.31 4.36 -3.20
C LYS A 19 -32.19 3.52 -4.47
N SER A 20 -31.26 3.84 -5.36
CA SER A 20 -30.98 3.03 -6.55
C SER A 20 -30.50 1.61 -6.21
N CYS A 21 -29.86 1.46 -5.05
CA CYS A 21 -29.48 0.17 -4.49
C CYS A 21 -30.60 -0.49 -3.65
N GLY A 22 -31.79 0.09 -3.55
CA GLY A 22 -32.92 -0.48 -2.81
C GLY A 22 -32.89 -0.27 -1.29
N TYR A 23 -32.13 0.72 -0.81
CA TYR A 23 -32.14 1.14 0.60
C TYR A 23 -32.81 2.51 0.73
N ASP A 24 -33.94 2.57 1.44
CA ASP A 24 -34.57 3.85 1.78
C ASP A 24 -33.91 4.43 3.04
N ILE A 25 -33.14 5.50 2.84
CA ILE A 25 -32.44 6.23 3.89
C ILE A 25 -32.93 7.68 4.00
N SER A 26 -34.09 8.01 3.40
CA SER A 26 -34.58 9.39 3.27
C SER A 26 -34.68 10.11 4.61
N VAL A 27 -35.11 9.40 5.66
CA VAL A 27 -35.24 9.97 7.02
C VAL A 27 -33.88 10.33 7.61
N ILE A 28 -32.85 9.52 7.32
CA ILE A 28 -31.48 9.72 7.82
C ILE A 28 -30.85 10.91 7.10
N THR A 29 -30.95 10.94 5.77
CA THR A 29 -30.37 11.99 4.91
C THR A 29 -31.06 13.33 5.12
N GLN A 30 -32.39 13.34 5.31
CA GLN A 30 -33.13 14.53 5.70
C GLN A 30 -32.66 15.08 7.05
N PHE A 31 -32.53 14.23 8.07
CA PHE A 31 -32.06 14.65 9.39
C PHE A 31 -30.66 15.28 9.33
N ILE A 32 -29.71 14.65 8.61
CA ILE A 32 -28.36 15.19 8.47
C ILE A 32 -28.39 16.52 7.69
N THR A 33 -29.24 16.63 6.67
CA THR A 33 -29.40 17.87 5.88
C THR A 33 -29.95 19.02 6.72
N GLU A 34 -30.93 18.75 7.58
CA GLU A 34 -31.51 19.75 8.49
C GLU A 34 -30.49 20.20 9.53
N ASN A 35 -29.65 19.30 10.01
CA ASN A 35 -28.64 19.54 11.05
C ASN A 35 -27.20 19.71 10.50
N HIS A 36 -27.04 19.99 9.20
CA HIS A 36 -25.72 20.05 8.55
C HIS A 36 -24.75 21.09 9.15
N ASN A 37 -25.27 22.12 9.82
CA ASN A 37 -24.46 23.13 10.52
C ASN A 37 -23.82 22.60 11.82
N GLU A 38 -24.29 21.45 12.32
CA GLU A 38 -23.79 20.79 13.54
C GLU A 38 -22.73 19.73 13.23
N LEU A 39 -22.44 19.47 11.94
CA LEU A 39 -21.42 18.52 11.52
C LEU A 39 -20.03 18.99 11.96
N THR A 40 -19.37 18.13 12.70
CA THR A 40 -17.93 18.20 12.96
C THR A 40 -17.14 17.89 11.69
N GLU A 41 -15.86 18.27 11.69
CA GLU A 41 -14.93 17.98 10.59
C GLU A 41 -14.84 16.48 10.27
N ASN A 42 -14.86 15.62 11.30
CA ASN A 42 -14.85 14.17 11.13
C ASN A 42 -16.12 13.64 10.45
N GLU A 43 -17.30 14.16 10.83
CA GLU A 43 -18.56 13.74 10.23
C GLU A 43 -18.67 14.21 8.78
N ALA A 44 -18.24 15.44 8.49
CA ALA A 44 -18.16 15.96 7.13
C ALA A 44 -17.18 15.15 6.27
N SER A 45 -16.02 14.78 6.81
CA SER A 45 -15.04 13.93 6.12
C SER A 45 -15.61 12.54 5.80
N ILE A 46 -16.41 11.93 6.69
CA ILE A 46 -17.10 10.67 6.36
C ILE A 46 -18.06 10.88 5.20
N ILE A 47 -18.87 11.95 5.21
CA ILE A 47 -19.82 12.23 4.12
C ILE A 47 -19.08 12.41 2.79
N ASP A 48 -17.95 13.12 2.79
CA ASP A 48 -17.12 13.30 1.61
C ASP A 48 -16.60 11.97 1.08
N VAL A 49 -16.07 11.10 1.94
CA VAL A 49 -15.59 9.75 1.55
C VAL A 49 -16.74 8.92 0.98
N LEU A 50 -17.92 8.91 1.62
CA LEU A 50 -19.08 8.17 1.12
C LEU A 50 -19.53 8.68 -0.25
N TRP A 51 -19.54 9.99 -0.45
CA TRP A 51 -19.91 10.61 -1.71
C TRP A 51 -18.91 10.27 -2.82
N GLU A 52 -17.60 10.38 -2.57
CA GLU A 52 -16.54 10.01 -3.52
C GLU A 52 -16.58 8.52 -3.88
N SER A 53 -16.97 7.65 -2.94
CA SER A 53 -17.10 6.22 -3.18
C SER A 53 -18.24 5.83 -4.12
N ILE A 54 -19.23 6.70 -4.37
CA ILE A 54 -20.38 6.39 -5.24
C ILE A 54 -19.92 5.97 -6.65
N GLU A 55 -19.02 6.73 -7.26
CA GLU A 55 -18.54 6.47 -8.61
C GLU A 55 -17.79 5.11 -8.68
N GLY A 56 -16.92 4.85 -7.71
CA GLY A 56 -16.20 3.59 -7.59
C GLY A 56 -17.14 2.39 -7.45
N LEU A 57 -18.21 2.53 -6.67
CA LEU A 57 -19.21 1.46 -6.46
C LEU A 57 -20.13 1.27 -7.67
N GLN A 58 -20.46 2.32 -8.41
CA GLN A 58 -21.25 2.24 -9.63
C GLN A 58 -20.51 1.53 -10.78
N SER A 59 -19.17 1.50 -10.75
CA SER A 59 -18.37 0.78 -11.75
C SER A 59 -18.59 -0.74 -11.75
N GLY A 60 -19.14 -1.31 -10.66
CA GLY A 60 -19.44 -2.74 -10.53
C GLY A 60 -18.22 -3.66 -10.46
N SER A 61 -17.00 -3.14 -10.43
CA SER A 61 -15.78 -3.95 -10.36
C SER A 61 -15.39 -4.24 -8.91
N ALA A 62 -15.23 -5.51 -8.57
CA ALA A 62 -14.87 -5.97 -7.22
C ALA A 62 -13.58 -5.32 -6.69
N LYS A 63 -12.62 -4.99 -7.57
CA LYS A 63 -11.37 -4.30 -7.22
C LYS A 63 -11.64 -2.88 -6.69
N TYR A 64 -12.58 -2.18 -7.31
CA TYR A 64 -13.00 -0.84 -6.87
C TYR A 64 -13.86 -0.93 -5.61
N SER A 65 -14.81 -1.86 -5.54
CA SER A 65 -15.61 -2.08 -4.32
C SER A 65 -14.76 -2.32 -3.08
N GLN A 66 -13.71 -3.14 -3.21
CA GLN A 66 -12.77 -3.39 -2.12
C GLN A 66 -11.96 -2.14 -1.74
N THR A 67 -11.54 -1.37 -2.73
CA THR A 67 -10.80 -0.11 -2.51
C THR A 67 -11.66 0.90 -1.76
N GLU A 68 -12.94 1.03 -2.13
CA GLU A 68 -13.89 1.90 -1.43
C GLU A 68 -14.17 1.40 0.00
N ALA A 69 -14.30 0.09 0.20
CA ALA A 69 -14.43 -0.49 1.55
C ALA A 69 -13.25 -0.11 2.46
N ILE A 70 -12.02 -0.17 1.94
CA ILE A 70 -10.80 0.22 2.68
C ILE A 70 -10.88 1.70 3.09
N LYS A 71 -11.25 2.59 2.18
CA LYS A 71 -11.36 4.04 2.47
C LYS A 71 -12.42 4.34 3.52
N ILE A 72 -13.62 3.77 3.37
CA ILE A 72 -14.75 3.98 4.27
C ILE A 72 -14.43 3.48 5.67
N VAL A 73 -13.99 2.22 5.78
CA VAL A 73 -13.63 1.61 7.07
C VAL A 73 -12.45 2.37 7.69
N GLY A 74 -11.47 2.73 6.88
CA GLY A 74 -10.31 3.47 7.34
C GLY A 74 -10.66 4.82 7.96
N CYS A 75 -11.48 5.60 7.25
CA CYS A 75 -11.98 6.90 7.69
C CYS A 75 -12.71 6.77 9.04
N VAL A 76 -13.67 5.85 9.14
CA VAL A 76 -14.50 5.73 10.36
C VAL A 76 -13.71 5.25 11.56
N LEU A 77 -12.80 4.30 11.35
CA LEU A 77 -11.95 3.78 12.41
C LEU A 77 -10.79 4.73 12.79
N SER A 78 -10.50 5.74 11.97
CA SER A 78 -9.51 6.78 12.29
C SER A 78 -10.01 7.74 13.38
N ILE A 79 -11.32 7.82 13.60
CA ILE A 79 -11.95 8.72 14.56
C ILE A 79 -11.61 8.26 15.97
N PRO A 80 -10.72 8.97 16.69
CA PRO A 80 -10.43 8.64 18.07
C PRO A 80 -11.70 8.94 18.86
N LYS A 81 -12.17 7.94 19.63
CA LYS A 81 -13.47 7.95 20.33
C LYS A 81 -14.67 7.50 19.47
N LEU A 82 -14.60 6.28 18.94
CA LEU A 82 -15.76 5.36 19.01
C LEU A 82 -16.11 5.00 20.48
N VAL A 83 -16.01 5.97 21.38
CA VAL A 83 -16.30 5.96 22.81
C VAL A 83 -17.48 6.93 23.02
N PHE A 84 -18.57 6.62 22.33
CA PHE A 84 -20.00 6.77 22.64
C PHE A 84 -20.43 7.81 23.69
N THR A 85 -20.16 9.07 23.39
CA THR A 85 -21.25 10.05 23.39
C THR A 85 -21.53 10.40 21.94
N MET A 86 -22.24 9.52 21.23
CA MET A 86 -22.70 9.83 19.88
C MET A 86 -23.77 10.91 20.00
N THR A 87 -23.49 12.09 19.47
CA THR A 87 -24.55 13.01 19.10
C THR A 87 -25.51 12.29 18.15
N GLU A 88 -26.77 12.72 18.09
CA GLU A 88 -27.74 12.09 17.19
C GLU A 88 -27.28 12.21 15.72
N VAL A 89 -26.60 13.31 15.36
CA VAL A 89 -25.97 13.51 14.04
C VAL A 89 -24.92 12.43 13.74
N MET A 90 -23.96 12.19 14.64
CA MET A 90 -22.95 11.15 14.46
C MET A 90 -23.58 9.77 14.29
N ARG A 91 -24.63 9.48 15.07
CA ARG A 91 -25.37 8.22 14.96
C ARG A 91 -25.95 8.05 13.55
N LYS A 92 -26.57 9.09 12.98
CA LYS A 92 -27.10 9.07 11.61
C LYS A 92 -26.00 8.88 10.56
N VAL A 93 -24.87 9.57 10.70
CA VAL A 93 -23.70 9.41 9.81
C VAL A 93 -23.15 7.98 9.85
N VAL A 94 -23.04 7.39 11.05
CA VAL A 94 -22.61 5.99 11.21
C VAL A 94 -23.61 5.00 10.58
N ILE A 95 -24.91 5.27 10.66
CA ILE A 95 -25.92 4.45 9.97
C ILE A 95 -25.73 4.53 8.44
N LEU A 96 -25.38 5.70 7.88
CA LEU A 96 -25.04 5.81 6.46
C LEU A 96 -23.85 4.92 6.08
N VAL A 97 -22.80 4.92 6.90
CA VAL A 97 -21.65 4.01 6.71
C VAL A 97 -22.10 2.56 6.67
N ILE A 98 -22.98 2.14 7.58
CA ILE A 98 -23.52 0.76 7.59
C ILE A 98 -24.23 0.46 6.27
N HIS A 99 -25.04 1.37 5.74
CA HIS A 99 -25.70 1.17 4.45
C HIS A 99 -24.71 1.01 3.29
N PHE A 100 -23.64 1.80 3.26
CA PHE A 100 -22.59 1.62 2.26
C PHE A 100 -21.88 0.27 2.38
N LEU A 101 -21.55 -0.16 3.59
CA LEU A 101 -20.96 -1.48 3.82
C LEU A 101 -21.92 -2.60 3.36
N LYS A 102 -23.22 -2.49 3.64
CA LYS A 102 -24.25 -3.43 3.15
C LYS A 102 -24.28 -3.48 1.62
N ILE A 103 -24.25 -2.32 0.96
CA ILE A 103 -24.20 -2.24 -0.51
C ILE A 103 -22.94 -2.94 -1.03
N ILE A 104 -21.76 -2.65 -0.45
CA ILE A 104 -20.49 -3.28 -0.82
C ILE A 104 -20.57 -4.81 -0.70
N PHE A 105 -21.05 -5.31 0.44
CA PHE A 105 -21.22 -6.75 0.65
C PHE A 105 -22.24 -7.37 -0.32
N ARG A 106 -23.28 -6.64 -0.70
CA ARG A 106 -24.29 -7.14 -1.66
C ARG A 106 -23.73 -7.26 -3.08
N ILE A 107 -22.92 -6.29 -3.51
CA ILE A 107 -22.39 -6.25 -4.89
C ILE A 107 -21.09 -7.04 -5.04
N THR A 108 -20.51 -7.54 -3.95
CA THR A 108 -19.22 -8.21 -3.98
C THR A 108 -19.32 -9.66 -3.50
N ASP A 109 -18.86 -10.58 -4.34
CA ASP A 109 -18.76 -12.00 -4.00
C ASP A 109 -17.49 -12.25 -3.17
N LEU A 110 -17.66 -12.62 -1.89
CA LEU A 110 -16.53 -12.86 -0.99
C LEU A 110 -15.66 -14.05 -1.42
N LYS A 111 -16.25 -15.04 -2.10
CA LYS A 111 -15.49 -16.17 -2.66
C LYS A 111 -14.56 -15.68 -3.76
N VAL A 112 -15.01 -14.74 -4.59
CA VAL A 112 -14.17 -14.10 -5.63
C VAL A 112 -13.13 -13.16 -5.03
N ILE A 113 -13.45 -12.42 -3.96
CA ILE A 113 -12.47 -11.57 -3.27
C ILE A 113 -11.34 -12.42 -2.68
N PHE A 114 -11.68 -13.54 -2.03
CA PHE A 114 -10.72 -14.39 -1.36
C PHE A 114 -10.04 -15.41 -2.27
N ASP A 115 -10.46 -15.54 -3.53
CA ASP A 115 -9.79 -16.37 -4.52
C ASP A 115 -8.37 -15.84 -4.80
N PRO A 116 -7.32 -16.58 -4.40
CA PRO A 116 -5.97 -16.21 -4.74
C PRO A 116 -5.78 -16.52 -6.22
N LYS A 117 -5.73 -15.47 -7.06
CA LYS A 117 -5.46 -15.57 -8.51
C LYS A 117 -4.17 -16.30 -8.89
N CYS A 118 -3.34 -16.69 -7.92
CA CYS A 118 -2.15 -17.51 -8.13
C CYS A 118 -2.49 -19.01 -7.98
N SER A 119 -2.20 -19.79 -9.01
CA SER A 119 -2.36 -21.25 -9.05
C SER A 119 -1.37 -22.03 -8.18
N GLU A 120 -0.77 -21.41 -7.16
CA GLU A 120 0.20 -22.09 -6.31
C GLU A 120 -0.49 -23.07 -5.36
N LYS A 121 0.01 -24.30 -5.34
CA LYS A 121 -0.42 -25.40 -4.46
C LYS A 121 -0.30 -25.11 -2.96
N SER A 122 0.23 -23.93 -2.57
CA SER A 122 0.56 -23.60 -1.18
C SER A 122 -0.53 -22.83 -0.42
N ILE A 123 -1.59 -22.36 -1.09
CA ILE A 123 -2.72 -21.74 -0.41
C ILE A 123 -3.87 -22.74 -0.40
N ASN A 124 -4.35 -23.09 0.79
CA ASN A 124 -5.46 -24.02 0.92
C ASN A 124 -6.76 -23.32 0.46
N MET A 125 -7.07 -23.44 -0.83
CA MET A 125 -8.28 -22.89 -1.46
C MET A 125 -9.56 -23.26 -0.71
N HIS A 126 -9.59 -24.47 -0.13
CA HIS A 126 -10.71 -24.95 0.66
C HIS A 126 -10.88 -24.15 1.96
N GLU A 127 -9.79 -23.78 2.63
CA GLU A 127 -9.85 -22.95 3.85
C GLU A 127 -10.32 -21.53 3.53
N LEU A 128 -9.88 -20.93 2.42
CA LEU A 128 -10.33 -19.60 2.02
C LEU A 128 -11.79 -19.57 1.57
N SER A 129 -12.24 -20.60 0.84
CA SER A 129 -13.66 -20.77 0.51
C SER A 129 -14.51 -20.95 1.76
N GLY A 130 -14.04 -21.76 2.71
CA GLY A 130 -14.69 -21.93 4.00
C GLY A 130 -14.71 -20.65 4.85
N LEU A 131 -13.67 -19.81 4.74
CA LEU A 131 -13.64 -18.49 5.38
C LEU A 131 -14.68 -17.54 4.77
N ALA A 132 -14.77 -17.47 3.43
CA ALA A 132 -15.76 -16.66 2.73
C ALA A 132 -17.17 -17.01 3.20
N GLU A 133 -17.53 -18.30 3.20
CA GLU A 133 -18.85 -18.76 3.65
C GLU A 133 -19.15 -18.43 5.11
N LYS A 134 -18.14 -18.52 5.99
CA LYS A 134 -18.30 -18.13 7.39
C LYS A 134 -18.54 -16.62 7.51
N MET A 135 -17.83 -15.79 6.76
CA MET A 135 -18.01 -14.33 6.77
C MET A 135 -19.36 -13.92 6.17
N GLU A 136 -19.82 -14.57 5.11
CA GLU A 136 -21.16 -14.37 4.54
C GLU A 136 -22.26 -14.70 5.56
N ARG A 137 -22.13 -15.82 6.29
CA ARG A 137 -23.09 -16.18 7.34
C ARG A 137 -23.15 -15.12 8.45
N ILE A 138 -22.00 -14.62 8.88
CA ILE A 138 -21.93 -13.54 9.90
C ILE A 138 -22.60 -12.27 9.37
N GLN A 139 -22.32 -11.89 8.12
CA GLN A 139 -22.95 -10.75 7.48
C GLN A 139 -24.47 -10.87 7.50
N VAL A 140 -25.02 -12.03 7.10
CA VAL A 140 -26.48 -12.30 7.11
C VAL A 140 -27.05 -12.19 8.52
N CYS A 141 -26.35 -12.69 9.55
CA CYS A 141 -26.78 -12.55 10.94
C CYS A 141 -26.83 -11.09 11.40
N ILE A 142 -25.82 -10.28 11.04
CA ILE A 142 -25.80 -8.85 11.37
C ILE A 142 -26.91 -8.11 10.59
N ASP A 143 -27.09 -8.41 9.31
CA ASP A 143 -28.14 -7.82 8.45
C ASP A 143 -29.54 -8.05 9.04
N ALA A 144 -29.81 -9.24 9.57
CA ALA A 144 -31.11 -9.58 10.18
C ALA A 144 -31.42 -8.71 11.41
N ILE A 145 -30.41 -8.32 12.18
CA ILE A 145 -30.59 -7.48 13.37
C ILE A 145 -30.66 -6.00 12.99
N ASP A 146 -29.88 -5.57 12.00
CA ASP A 146 -29.88 -4.18 11.55
C ASP A 146 -31.22 -3.73 10.91
N VAL A 147 -32.07 -4.67 10.48
CA VAL A 147 -33.38 -4.40 9.82
C VAL A 147 -34.56 -4.54 10.79
N ALA A 148 -34.35 -5.14 11.97
CA ALA A 148 -35.42 -5.34 12.94
C ALA A 148 -35.84 -4.00 13.58
N GLU A 149 -37.15 -3.72 13.60
CA GLU A 149 -37.71 -2.51 14.22
C GLU A 149 -37.50 -2.51 15.74
N ASP A 150 -37.67 -3.67 16.38
CA ASP A 150 -37.37 -3.92 17.78
C ASP A 150 -36.40 -5.10 17.89
N VAL A 151 -35.20 -4.85 18.43
CA VAL A 151 -34.21 -5.89 18.68
C VAL A 151 -34.30 -6.32 20.14
N ASP A 152 -34.68 -7.58 20.37
CA ASP A 152 -34.74 -8.13 21.72
C ASP A 152 -33.36 -8.59 22.24
N GLU A 153 -33.22 -8.63 23.56
CA GLU A 153 -32.00 -9.08 24.24
C GLU A 153 -31.57 -10.50 23.81
N PRO A 154 -32.48 -11.48 23.63
CA PRO A 154 -32.16 -12.79 23.09
C PRO A 154 -31.51 -12.77 21.70
N ALA A 155 -31.97 -11.95 20.76
CA ALA A 155 -31.36 -11.85 19.44
C ALA A 155 -29.93 -11.30 19.51
N LEU A 156 -29.68 -10.32 20.37
CA LEU A 156 -28.33 -9.76 20.57
C LEU A 156 -27.41 -10.75 21.30
N HIS A 157 -27.93 -11.49 22.27
CA HIS A 157 -27.21 -12.58 22.91
C HIS A 157 -26.85 -13.69 21.89
N CYS A 158 -27.81 -14.02 21.01
CA CYS A 158 -27.61 -14.98 19.92
C CYS A 158 -26.51 -14.52 18.96
N LEU A 159 -26.47 -13.23 18.59
CA LEU A 159 -25.40 -12.66 17.78
C LEU A 159 -24.03 -12.83 18.44
N VAL A 160 -23.89 -12.41 19.70
CA VAL A 160 -22.62 -12.50 20.44
C VAL A 160 -22.16 -13.95 20.62
N SER A 161 -23.10 -14.86 20.83
CA SER A 161 -22.77 -16.27 21.12
C SER A 161 -22.46 -17.08 19.87
N ASN A 162 -23.04 -16.73 18.72
CA ASN A 162 -22.91 -17.51 17.48
C ASN A 162 -21.96 -16.89 16.45
N VAL A 163 -21.59 -15.62 16.59
CA VAL A 163 -20.59 -14.98 15.74
C VAL A 163 -19.20 -15.19 16.33
N ASP A 164 -18.39 -15.99 15.64
CA ASP A 164 -16.99 -16.20 16.01
C ASP A 164 -16.18 -14.92 15.78
N ILE A 165 -15.84 -14.24 16.88
CA ILE A 165 -15.06 -13.00 16.88
C ILE A 165 -13.62 -13.23 16.38
N HIS A 166 -13.14 -14.47 16.36
CA HIS A 166 -11.81 -14.86 15.89
C HIS A 166 -11.79 -15.27 14.41
N ILE A 167 -12.92 -15.15 13.70
CA ILE A 167 -13.00 -15.51 12.28
C ILE A 167 -11.92 -14.82 11.43
N GLY A 168 -11.11 -15.61 10.72
CA GLY A 168 -10.08 -15.07 9.83
C GLY A 168 -8.77 -14.68 10.52
N VAL A 169 -8.69 -14.71 11.86
CA VAL A 169 -7.45 -14.39 12.59
C VAL A 169 -6.34 -15.40 12.25
N ASP A 170 -6.67 -16.69 12.24
CA ASP A 170 -5.71 -17.75 11.90
C ASP A 170 -5.22 -17.59 10.45
N GLN A 171 -6.13 -17.30 9.52
CA GLN A 171 -5.80 -17.10 8.11
C GLN A 171 -4.90 -15.87 7.92
N ILE A 172 -5.16 -14.77 8.64
CA ILE A 172 -4.28 -13.60 8.66
C ILE A 172 -2.90 -13.98 9.21
N GLY A 173 -2.82 -14.76 10.29
CA GLY A 173 -1.55 -15.22 10.86
C GLY A 173 -0.74 -16.10 9.90
N ILE A 174 -1.40 -17.07 9.25
CA ILE A 174 -0.80 -17.94 8.23
C ILE A 174 -0.28 -17.11 7.05
N LEU A 175 -1.08 -16.14 6.56
CA LEU A 175 -0.66 -15.24 5.48
C LEU A 175 0.56 -14.42 5.87
N LYS A 176 0.58 -13.81 7.06
CA LYS A 176 1.75 -13.06 7.55
C LYS A 176 3.01 -13.91 7.56
N SER A 177 2.94 -15.12 8.13
CA SER A 177 4.06 -16.06 8.18
C SER A 177 4.54 -16.45 6.78
N ARG A 178 3.61 -16.76 5.87
CA ARG A 178 3.94 -17.13 4.49
C ARG A 178 4.57 -15.98 3.72
N ILE A 179 4.03 -14.76 3.86
CA ILE A 179 4.57 -13.55 3.24
C ILE A 179 6.01 -13.31 3.73
N GLN A 180 6.29 -13.44 5.03
CA GLN A 180 7.64 -13.27 5.58
C GLN A 180 8.63 -14.31 5.02
N SER A 181 8.19 -15.56 4.87
CA SER A 181 8.99 -16.61 4.23
C SER A 181 9.26 -16.29 2.75
N MET A 182 8.24 -15.84 2.02
CA MET A 182 8.33 -15.48 0.59
C MET A 182 9.24 -14.27 0.34
N MET A 183 9.27 -13.30 1.25
CA MET A 183 10.16 -12.13 1.15
C MET A 183 11.64 -12.51 1.12
N SER A 184 12.01 -13.67 1.70
CA SER A 184 13.40 -14.11 1.76
C SER A 184 13.83 -14.91 0.52
N GLU A 185 12.96 -15.79 0.01
CA GLU A 185 13.36 -16.83 -0.97
C GLU A 185 12.29 -17.13 -2.04
N GLY A 186 11.20 -16.36 -2.11
CA GLY A 186 10.02 -16.68 -2.93
C GLY A 186 9.83 -15.82 -4.19
N ASP A 187 8.80 -16.14 -4.98
CA ASP A 187 8.35 -15.27 -6.07
C ASP A 187 7.70 -14.00 -5.50
N MET A 188 8.34 -12.86 -5.74
CA MET A 188 7.87 -11.56 -5.25
C MET A 188 6.50 -11.15 -5.82
N LYS A 189 6.13 -11.62 -7.02
CA LYS A 189 4.78 -11.38 -7.57
C LYS A 189 3.73 -12.14 -6.76
N VAL A 190 4.02 -13.38 -6.40
CA VAL A 190 3.14 -14.17 -5.53
C VAL A 190 3.08 -13.52 -4.14
N CYS A 191 4.20 -13.01 -3.62
CA CYS A 191 4.22 -12.26 -2.38
C CYS A 191 3.27 -11.04 -2.40
N LEU A 192 3.22 -10.28 -3.50
CA LEU A 192 2.26 -9.17 -3.67
C LEU A 192 0.80 -9.65 -3.72
N HIS A 193 0.53 -10.81 -4.33
CA HIS A 193 -0.82 -11.39 -4.33
C HIS A 193 -1.24 -11.78 -2.91
N LEU A 194 -0.35 -12.39 -2.14
CA LEU A 194 -0.59 -12.74 -0.73
C LEU A 194 -0.81 -11.49 0.14
N LEU A 195 -0.03 -10.43 -0.07
CA LEU A 195 -0.24 -9.14 0.58
C LEU A 195 -1.62 -8.55 0.25
N THR A 196 -2.05 -8.65 -1.00
CA THR A 196 -3.39 -8.20 -1.42
C THR A 196 -4.49 -9.02 -0.73
N LEU A 197 -4.33 -10.34 -0.63
CA LEU A 197 -5.27 -11.20 0.10
C LEU A 197 -5.31 -10.87 1.60
N PHE A 198 -4.16 -10.60 2.21
CA PHE A 198 -4.08 -10.13 3.60
C PHE A 198 -4.90 -8.84 3.80
N VAL A 199 -4.76 -7.87 2.90
CA VAL A 199 -5.53 -6.60 2.93
C VAL A 199 -7.03 -6.87 2.82
N ARG A 200 -7.43 -7.73 1.89
CA ARG A 200 -8.84 -8.09 1.65
C ARG A 200 -9.50 -8.70 2.88
N ILE A 201 -8.89 -9.75 3.44
CA ILE A 201 -9.41 -10.45 4.61
C ILE A 201 -9.49 -9.48 5.80
N SER A 202 -8.43 -8.69 6.04
CA SER A 202 -8.41 -7.71 7.13
C SER A 202 -9.53 -6.68 6.98
N THR A 203 -9.77 -6.17 5.77
CA THR A 203 -10.81 -5.16 5.51
C THR A 203 -12.21 -5.73 5.73
N VAL A 204 -12.49 -6.92 5.18
CA VAL A 204 -13.80 -7.57 5.34
C VAL A 204 -14.06 -7.86 6.81
N ARG A 205 -13.07 -8.40 7.52
CA ARG A 205 -13.15 -8.67 8.96
C ARG A 205 -13.41 -7.39 9.75
N HIS A 206 -12.64 -6.33 9.53
CA HIS A 206 -12.85 -5.04 10.20
C HIS A 206 -14.22 -4.43 9.88
N SER A 207 -14.72 -4.58 8.66
CA SER A 207 -16.07 -4.14 8.28
C SER A 207 -17.16 -4.84 9.10
N LEU A 208 -17.07 -6.17 9.23
CA LEU A 208 -18.02 -6.97 10.02
C LEU A 208 -17.94 -6.65 11.50
N LEU A 209 -16.72 -6.54 12.06
CA LEU A 209 -16.51 -6.17 13.45
C LEU A 209 -17.05 -4.77 13.76
N PHE A 210 -16.80 -3.80 12.87
CA PHE A 210 -17.33 -2.45 13.01
C PHE A 210 -18.87 -2.44 13.04
N ARG A 211 -19.52 -3.17 12.14
CA ARG A 211 -20.98 -3.31 12.11
C ARG A 211 -21.51 -3.97 13.39
N MET A 212 -20.87 -5.05 13.84
CA MET A 212 -21.23 -5.74 15.09
C MET A 212 -21.11 -4.83 16.31
N ILE A 213 -19.99 -4.09 16.44
CA ILE A 213 -19.78 -3.11 17.52
C ILE A 213 -20.88 -2.05 17.48
N THR A 214 -21.20 -1.55 16.29
CA THR A 214 -22.23 -0.51 16.14
C THR A 214 -23.61 -1.02 16.55
N CYS A 215 -24.00 -2.22 16.08
CA CYS A 215 -25.26 -2.87 16.42
C CYS A 215 -25.43 -3.07 17.94
N LEU A 216 -24.40 -3.57 18.63
CA LEU A 216 -24.42 -3.76 20.08
C LEU A 216 -24.62 -2.42 20.81
N LYS A 217 -23.89 -1.38 20.37
CA LYS A 217 -23.90 -0.09 21.04
C LYS A 217 -25.17 0.73 20.75
N THR A 218 -25.74 0.66 19.54
CA THR A 218 -27.02 1.32 19.24
C THR A 218 -28.19 0.74 20.04
N ASN A 219 -28.10 -0.53 20.42
CA ASN A 219 -29.08 -1.21 21.25
C ASN A 219 -28.73 -1.20 22.75
N ASN A 220 -27.71 -0.43 23.16
CA ASN A 220 -27.21 -0.35 24.54
C ASN A 220 -26.93 -1.71 25.19
N TYR A 221 -26.52 -2.71 24.39
CA TYR A 221 -26.32 -4.08 24.85
C TYR A 221 -24.83 -4.45 24.87
N GLY A 222 -24.43 -5.27 25.85
CA GLY A 222 -23.10 -5.87 25.87
C GLY A 222 -21.95 -4.85 25.85
N LYS A 223 -22.01 -3.79 26.67
CA LYS A 223 -20.98 -2.74 26.71
C LYS A 223 -19.56 -3.31 26.79
N HIS A 224 -19.33 -4.24 27.72
CA HIS A 224 -18.03 -4.90 27.88
C HIS A 224 -17.59 -5.68 26.62
N THR A 225 -18.52 -6.38 25.97
CA THR A 225 -18.28 -7.09 24.71
C THR A 225 -17.88 -6.10 23.61
N SER A 226 -18.62 -5.00 23.45
CA SER A 226 -18.35 -3.98 22.44
C SER A 226 -16.98 -3.30 22.63
N GLU A 227 -16.59 -3.04 23.88
CA GLU A 227 -15.27 -2.49 24.22
C GLU A 227 -14.15 -3.50 23.95
N THR A 228 -14.40 -4.78 24.22
CA THR A 228 -13.45 -5.86 23.96
C THR A 228 -13.22 -6.05 22.46
N LEU A 229 -14.27 -6.09 21.66
CA LEU A 229 -14.19 -6.16 20.19
C LEU A 229 -13.41 -4.98 19.61
N GLN A 230 -13.66 -3.77 20.13
CA GLN A 230 -12.94 -2.57 19.70
C GLN A 230 -11.43 -2.69 19.99
N LYS A 231 -11.05 -3.13 21.19
CA LYS A 231 -9.63 -3.35 21.54
C LYS A 231 -8.97 -4.41 20.63
N TYR A 232 -9.68 -5.47 20.29
CA TYR A 232 -9.17 -6.48 19.35
C TYR A 232 -8.90 -5.88 17.97
N MET A 233 -9.85 -5.13 17.43
CA MET A 233 -9.71 -4.45 16.14
C MET A 233 -8.56 -3.44 16.15
N GLU A 234 -8.44 -2.62 17.20
CA GLU A 234 -7.33 -1.66 17.37
C GLU A 234 -5.96 -2.36 17.42
N LYS A 235 -5.87 -3.47 18.16
CA LYS A 235 -4.66 -4.30 18.22
C LYS A 235 -4.33 -4.90 16.85
N GLU A 236 -5.30 -5.47 16.16
CA GLU A 236 -5.12 -6.07 14.83
C GLU A 236 -4.60 -5.03 13.82
N ARG A 237 -5.15 -3.81 13.84
CA ARG A 237 -4.66 -2.69 13.03
C ARG A 237 -3.22 -2.30 13.39
N ALA A 238 -2.87 -2.23 14.67
CA ALA A 238 -1.51 -1.92 15.11
C ALA A 238 -0.50 -2.99 14.66
N ASP A 239 -0.85 -4.27 14.83
CA ASP A 239 -0.04 -5.42 14.39
C ASP A 239 0.09 -5.45 12.86
N GLY A 240 -0.99 -5.14 12.14
CA GLY A 240 -0.99 -5.00 10.68
C GLY A 240 -0.10 -3.85 10.20
N LYS A 241 -0.17 -2.70 10.87
CA LYS A 241 0.71 -1.56 10.60
C LYS A 241 2.17 -1.93 10.80
N GLN A 242 2.51 -2.57 11.92
CA GLN A 242 3.86 -3.02 12.22
C GLN A 242 4.38 -4.00 11.16
N PHE A 243 3.55 -4.97 10.76
CA PHE A 243 3.89 -5.95 9.73
C PHE A 243 4.23 -5.30 8.38
N LEU A 244 3.49 -4.28 7.97
CA LEU A 244 3.68 -3.58 6.69
C LEU A 244 4.72 -2.46 6.71
N ARG A 245 5.38 -2.18 7.86
CA ARG A 245 6.37 -1.08 7.98
C ARG A 245 7.54 -1.16 7.01
N PHE A 246 7.83 -2.33 6.45
CA PHE A 246 8.88 -2.49 5.46
C PHE A 246 8.63 -1.67 4.17
N PHE A 247 7.39 -1.27 3.87
CA PHE A 247 7.13 -0.35 2.75
C PHE A 247 7.75 1.05 2.97
N SER A 248 7.87 1.49 4.22
CA SER A 248 8.45 2.80 4.58
C SER A 248 9.97 2.75 4.68
N GLY A 249 10.50 1.63 5.19
CA GLY A 249 11.93 1.44 5.40
C GLY A 249 12.30 -0.01 5.14
N PRO A 250 12.42 -0.41 3.86
CA PRO A 250 12.76 -1.79 3.51
C PRO A 250 14.21 -2.09 3.92
N SER A 251 14.47 -3.35 4.23
CA SER A 251 15.83 -3.87 4.39
C SER A 251 16.16 -4.78 3.20
N LEU A 252 17.41 -5.21 3.10
CA LEU A 252 17.81 -6.19 2.09
C LEU A 252 16.96 -7.49 2.13
N LYS A 253 16.40 -7.85 3.31
CA LYS A 253 15.55 -9.04 3.47
C LYS A 253 14.17 -8.91 2.80
N ASN A 254 13.68 -7.71 2.52
CA ASN A 254 12.31 -7.50 2.01
C ASN A 254 12.24 -6.57 0.79
N VAL A 255 13.38 -6.05 0.34
CA VAL A 255 13.45 -5.12 -0.78
C VAL A 255 12.95 -5.72 -2.11
N GLY A 256 13.00 -7.04 -2.26
CA GLY A 256 12.43 -7.76 -3.40
C GLY A 256 10.94 -7.50 -3.63
N VAL A 257 10.16 -7.22 -2.57
CA VAL A 257 8.73 -6.90 -2.73
C VAL A 257 8.56 -5.54 -3.40
N LEU A 258 9.37 -4.56 -2.99
CA LEU A 258 9.33 -3.21 -3.57
C LEU A 258 9.88 -3.17 -5.00
N SER A 259 10.75 -4.11 -5.37
CA SER A 259 11.29 -4.17 -6.73
C SER A 259 10.26 -4.59 -7.78
N VAL A 260 9.17 -5.24 -7.38
CA VAL A 260 8.04 -5.61 -8.25
C VAL A 260 6.77 -4.80 -7.98
N PHE A 261 6.76 -3.95 -6.96
CA PHE A 261 5.59 -3.15 -6.57
C PHE A 261 5.33 -2.02 -7.57
N GLU A 262 4.10 -1.97 -8.09
CA GLU A 262 3.58 -0.98 -9.03
C GLU A 262 2.24 -0.44 -8.49
N PRO A 263 2.21 0.77 -7.89
CA PRO A 263 1.01 1.32 -7.27
C PRO A 263 -0.26 1.29 -8.13
N GLY A 264 -0.12 1.53 -9.45
CA GLY A 264 -1.25 1.50 -10.39
C GLY A 264 -1.83 0.09 -10.60
N GLU A 265 -1.04 -0.96 -10.40
CA GLU A 265 -1.51 -2.34 -10.48
C GLU A 265 -2.10 -2.81 -9.14
N GLN A 266 -1.48 -2.44 -8.01
CA GLN A 266 -1.86 -2.86 -6.65
C GLN A 266 -2.67 -1.81 -5.87
N ILE A 267 -3.74 -1.28 -6.48
CA ILE A 267 -4.53 -0.17 -5.94
C ILE A 267 -5.14 -0.44 -4.54
N GLU A 268 -5.56 -1.69 -4.27
CA GLU A 268 -6.12 -2.09 -2.96
C GLU A 268 -5.06 -2.02 -1.86
N LEU A 269 -3.84 -2.50 -2.15
CA LEU A 269 -2.72 -2.43 -1.22
C LEU A 269 -2.32 -0.97 -0.98
N VAL A 270 -2.28 -0.14 -2.02
CA VAL A 270 -2.02 1.31 -1.89
C VAL A 270 -3.06 1.98 -1.00
N ALA A 271 -4.35 1.70 -1.20
CA ALA A 271 -5.42 2.25 -0.37
C ALA A 271 -5.27 1.83 1.10
N TYR A 272 -4.88 0.57 1.35
CA TYR A 272 -4.69 0.07 2.72
C TYR A 272 -3.45 0.67 3.39
N LEU A 273 -2.35 0.84 2.65
CA LEU A 273 -1.16 1.54 3.15
C LEU A 273 -1.47 3.00 3.52
N LYS A 274 -2.31 3.68 2.71
CA LYS A 274 -2.83 5.01 3.01
C LYS A 274 -3.64 5.03 4.31
N ASP A 275 -4.63 4.14 4.46
CA ASP A 275 -5.43 4.01 5.69
C ASP A 275 -4.54 3.77 6.92
N MET A 276 -3.55 2.88 6.81
CA MET A 276 -2.65 2.58 7.93
C MET A 276 -1.60 3.68 8.19
N HIS A 277 -1.60 4.76 7.41
CA HIS A 277 -0.62 5.83 7.45
C HIS A 277 0.82 5.27 7.36
N ILE A 278 1.02 4.37 6.40
CA ILE A 278 2.32 3.77 6.07
C ILE A 278 2.83 4.48 4.83
N PRO A 279 3.78 5.42 4.98
CA PRO A 279 4.36 6.08 3.82
C PRO A 279 5.19 5.09 3.02
N PHE A 280 5.18 5.23 1.71
CA PHE A 280 6.23 4.71 0.85
C PHE A 280 6.81 5.89 0.09
N LYS A 281 8.13 5.91 -0.06
CA LYS A 281 8.82 7.14 -0.45
C LYS A 281 8.92 7.27 -1.96
N ASP A 282 8.43 8.39 -2.49
CA ASP A 282 8.68 8.79 -3.87
C ASP A 282 10.00 9.56 -3.96
N LEU A 283 10.96 8.98 -4.67
CA LEU A 283 12.30 9.52 -4.89
C LEU A 283 12.33 10.49 -6.06
N ARG A 284 11.24 10.66 -6.83
CA ARG A 284 11.20 11.53 -8.00
C ARG A 284 11.59 12.96 -7.66
N GLN A 285 11.06 13.51 -6.58
CA GLN A 285 11.35 14.88 -6.15
C GLN A 285 12.84 15.11 -5.81
N VAL A 286 13.57 14.05 -5.46
CA VAL A 286 14.98 14.13 -5.07
C VAL A 286 15.92 13.79 -6.22
N LEU A 287 15.54 12.83 -7.08
CA LEU A 287 16.44 12.29 -8.09
C LEU A 287 16.18 12.83 -9.50
N ASP A 288 14.95 13.18 -9.85
CA ASP A 288 14.58 13.55 -11.22
C ASP A 288 15.33 14.80 -11.70
N GLY A 289 15.93 14.71 -12.88
CA GLY A 289 16.73 15.77 -13.50
C GLY A 289 18.14 15.96 -12.93
N HIS A 290 18.43 15.41 -11.74
CA HIS A 290 19.69 15.61 -11.03
C HIS A 290 20.80 14.65 -11.49
N ILE A 291 22.05 15.06 -11.26
CA ILE A 291 23.25 14.29 -11.61
C ILE A 291 23.89 13.76 -10.33
N PHE A 292 24.24 12.48 -10.32
CA PHE A 292 24.92 11.83 -9.20
C PHE A 292 26.11 10.99 -9.67
N LEU A 293 27.07 10.83 -8.76
CA LEU A 293 28.04 9.75 -8.76
C LEU A 293 27.43 8.57 -7.98
N ILE A 294 27.59 7.35 -8.49
CA ILE A 294 27.06 6.13 -7.87
C ILE A 294 28.22 5.39 -7.22
N GLN A 295 28.26 5.35 -5.89
CA GLN A 295 29.36 4.79 -5.10
C GLN A 295 28.92 3.51 -4.38
N PRO A 296 29.65 2.38 -4.49
CA PRO A 296 29.40 1.20 -3.68
C PRO A 296 29.57 1.47 -2.18
N PHE A 297 28.63 0.98 -1.36
CA PHE A 297 28.67 1.15 0.09
C PHE A 297 29.90 0.48 0.73
N THR A 298 30.26 -0.71 0.26
CA THR A 298 31.35 -1.53 0.80
C THR A 298 32.74 -1.05 0.38
N ASN A 299 32.83 -0.17 -0.62
CA ASN A 299 34.11 0.36 -1.10
C ASN A 299 33.97 1.80 -1.60
N SER A 300 34.32 2.76 -0.74
CA SER A 300 34.27 4.19 -1.03
C SER A 300 35.38 4.67 -1.99
N SER A 301 36.37 3.83 -2.30
CA SER A 301 37.47 4.19 -3.21
C SER A 301 37.11 4.05 -4.69
N ILE A 302 35.92 3.53 -5.00
CA ILE A 302 35.46 3.31 -6.37
C ILE A 302 34.11 3.96 -6.63
N LEU A 303 33.84 4.25 -7.89
CA LEU A 303 32.59 4.75 -8.43
C LEU A 303 32.17 3.87 -9.61
N LEU A 304 30.87 3.75 -9.83
CA LEU A 304 30.36 3.22 -11.10
C LEU A 304 30.76 4.20 -12.22
N GLY A 305 31.20 3.70 -13.36
CA GLY A 305 31.55 4.56 -14.48
C GLY A 305 31.89 3.80 -15.74
N ARG A 306 32.62 4.48 -16.63
CA ARG A 306 33.15 3.94 -17.88
C ARG A 306 34.66 4.21 -17.95
N PRO A 307 35.50 3.25 -18.36
CA PRO A 307 36.93 3.50 -18.51
C PRO A 307 37.26 4.52 -19.61
N PHE A 308 36.64 4.39 -20.79
CA PHE A 308 36.75 5.32 -21.92
C PHE A 308 35.59 5.09 -22.90
N PRO A 309 35.18 6.08 -23.72
CA PRO A 309 33.92 6.05 -24.47
C PRO A 309 33.70 4.81 -25.37
N PRO A 310 34.71 4.29 -26.10
CA PRO A 310 34.59 3.02 -26.83
C PRO A 310 34.19 1.78 -26.03
N ILE A 311 34.47 1.75 -24.71
CA ILE A 311 34.06 0.63 -23.85
C ILE A 311 32.62 0.86 -23.42
N SER A 312 31.71 0.00 -23.88
CA SER A 312 30.32 0.03 -23.45
C SER A 312 30.08 -0.61 -22.09
N ALA A 313 31.03 -1.37 -21.52
CA ALA A 313 30.86 -1.98 -20.20
C ALA A 313 30.95 -0.94 -19.07
N ALA A 314 29.96 -0.96 -18.17
CA ALA A 314 30.04 -0.22 -16.90
C ALA A 314 30.96 -0.97 -15.92
N ARG A 315 31.85 -0.23 -15.28
CA ARG A 315 32.92 -0.78 -14.43
C ARG A 315 33.17 0.06 -13.19
N ALA A 316 33.89 -0.51 -12.25
CA ALA A 316 34.49 0.24 -11.16
C ALA A 316 35.56 1.17 -11.71
N MET A 317 35.46 2.45 -11.35
CA MET A 317 36.42 3.49 -11.63
C MET A 317 36.99 3.96 -10.29
N LYS A 318 38.30 4.18 -10.20
CA LYS A 318 38.86 4.80 -8.99
C LYS A 318 38.21 6.16 -8.78
N SER A 319 37.85 6.44 -7.53
CA SER A 319 37.34 7.75 -7.13
C SER A 319 38.36 8.81 -7.53
N SER A 320 37.94 9.71 -8.42
CA SER A 320 38.77 10.80 -8.93
C SER A 320 38.49 12.06 -8.13
N THR A 321 39.48 12.93 -7.98
CA THR A 321 39.25 14.31 -7.52
C THR A 321 38.58 15.16 -8.59
N ASP A 322 38.61 14.72 -9.86
CA ASP A 322 37.90 15.34 -10.97
C ASP A 322 36.42 14.90 -10.97
N VAL A 323 35.60 15.69 -10.28
CA VAL A 323 34.15 15.51 -10.17
C VAL A 323 33.40 15.84 -11.46
N ASP A 324 34.06 16.54 -12.40
CA ASP A 324 33.47 16.92 -13.68
C ASP A 324 33.64 15.83 -14.75
N ASN A 325 34.41 14.78 -14.45
CA ASN A 325 34.62 13.65 -15.34
C ASN A 325 33.28 13.02 -15.79
N SER A 326 32.96 13.21 -17.07
CA SER A 326 31.73 12.73 -17.72
C SER A 326 31.54 11.21 -17.66
N LEU A 327 32.62 10.46 -17.44
CA LEU A 327 32.61 9.00 -17.44
C LEU A 327 32.08 8.38 -16.13
N ILE A 328 31.90 9.18 -15.07
CA ILE A 328 31.42 8.74 -13.75
C ILE A 328 30.13 9.47 -13.30
N ARG A 329 29.58 10.33 -14.18
CA ARG A 329 28.40 11.16 -13.89
C ARG A 329 27.15 10.56 -14.52
N PHE A 330 26.08 10.49 -13.74
CA PHE A 330 24.80 9.93 -14.18
C PHE A 330 23.64 10.87 -13.88
N GLN A 331 22.92 11.29 -14.91
CA GLN A 331 21.65 11.98 -14.77
C GLN A 331 20.52 10.97 -14.59
N PHE A 332 19.68 11.18 -13.59
CA PHE A 332 18.47 10.40 -13.35
C PHE A 332 17.29 11.10 -14.01
N LYS A 333 16.53 10.40 -14.86
CA LYS A 333 15.33 10.92 -15.52
C LYS A 333 14.14 10.04 -15.13
N ALA A 334 13.19 10.56 -14.37
CA ALA A 334 12.04 9.79 -13.91
C ALA A 334 11.15 9.35 -15.07
N ILE A 335 10.48 8.22 -14.90
CA ILE A 335 9.50 7.69 -15.84
C ILE A 335 8.11 7.98 -15.29
N ASP A 336 7.31 8.72 -16.05
CA ASP A 336 5.96 9.10 -15.66
C ASP A 336 5.05 7.89 -15.39
N GLY A 337 4.14 8.06 -14.43
CA GLY A 337 3.16 7.04 -14.04
C GLY A 337 3.75 5.81 -13.31
N SER A 338 5.05 5.82 -12.96
CA SER A 338 5.72 4.71 -12.28
C SER A 338 6.36 5.16 -10.97
N LEU A 339 6.36 4.29 -9.95
CA LEU A 339 7.01 4.58 -8.67
C LEU A 339 8.52 4.28 -8.74
N ASN A 340 9.33 5.27 -8.39
CA ASN A 340 10.79 5.20 -8.27
C ASN A 340 11.49 4.53 -9.46
N LEU A 341 10.95 4.75 -10.67
CA LEU A 341 11.48 4.20 -11.91
C LEU A 341 12.14 5.31 -12.72
N PHE A 342 13.40 5.09 -13.11
CA PHE A 342 14.24 6.10 -13.73
C PHE A 342 15.02 5.52 -14.91
N HIS A 343 15.34 6.39 -15.86
CA HIS A 343 16.49 6.19 -16.74
C HIS A 343 17.74 6.76 -16.09
N ILE A 344 18.84 6.03 -16.17
CA ILE A 344 20.17 6.47 -15.71
C ILE A 344 20.99 6.77 -16.96
N VAL A 345 21.33 8.04 -17.19
CA VAL A 345 21.89 8.55 -18.45
C VAL A 345 23.24 9.20 -18.23
N SER A 346 24.23 8.89 -19.07
CA SER A 346 25.47 9.66 -19.13
C SER A 346 25.17 11.02 -19.78
N PRO A 347 25.32 12.15 -19.06
CA PRO A 347 24.83 13.45 -19.51
C PRO A 347 25.52 13.94 -20.80
N ASP A 348 26.81 13.66 -20.95
CA ASP A 348 27.61 14.15 -22.08
C ASP A 348 27.56 13.23 -23.31
N LEU A 349 27.18 11.96 -23.12
CA LEU A 349 27.16 10.95 -24.20
C LEU A 349 25.74 10.60 -24.67
N ASP A 350 24.70 11.06 -23.97
CA ASP A 350 23.28 10.68 -24.17
C ASP A 350 23.08 9.15 -24.27
N GLU A 351 23.84 8.42 -23.47
CA GLU A 351 23.84 6.96 -23.41
C GLU A 351 23.23 6.48 -22.09
N TYR A 352 22.38 5.47 -22.19
CA TYR A 352 21.60 4.92 -21.10
C TYR A 352 22.33 3.70 -20.52
N LEU A 353 22.40 3.63 -19.20
CA LEU A 353 22.81 2.43 -18.50
C LEU A 353 21.71 1.37 -18.63
N ASN A 354 22.08 0.17 -19.07
CA ASN A 354 21.16 -0.93 -19.35
C ASN A 354 21.73 -2.25 -18.83
N MET A 355 20.89 -3.07 -18.21
CA MET A 355 21.25 -4.44 -17.83
C MET A 355 20.93 -5.43 -18.97
N GLN A 356 21.98 -5.99 -19.57
CA GLN A 356 21.85 -6.95 -20.66
C GLN A 356 21.31 -8.31 -20.19
N ASN A 357 20.94 -9.18 -21.13
CA ASN A 357 20.53 -10.55 -20.81
C ASN A 357 21.62 -11.37 -20.11
N SER A 358 22.89 -11.04 -20.34
CA SER A 358 24.04 -11.60 -19.63
C SER A 358 24.22 -11.04 -18.21
N LEU A 359 23.29 -10.22 -17.72
CA LEU A 359 23.34 -9.47 -16.45
C LEU A 359 24.40 -8.37 -16.39
N TYR A 360 25.34 -8.30 -17.33
CA TYR A 360 26.30 -7.20 -17.39
C TYR A 360 25.62 -5.87 -17.71
N CYS A 361 26.06 -4.84 -17.00
CA CYS A 361 25.59 -3.48 -17.20
C CYS A 361 26.43 -2.80 -18.28
N MET A 362 25.74 -2.29 -19.30
CA MET A 362 26.37 -1.68 -20.46
C MET A 362 25.72 -0.33 -20.76
N TYR A 363 26.48 0.56 -21.37
CA TYR A 363 25.99 1.78 -21.96
C TYR A 363 25.47 1.51 -23.37
N SER A 364 24.33 2.09 -23.68
CA SER A 364 23.70 2.00 -24.99
C SER A 364 23.13 3.34 -25.42
N LYS A 365 23.28 3.70 -26.69
CA LYS A 365 22.64 4.89 -27.26
C LYS A 365 21.12 4.78 -27.17
N LYS A 366 20.47 5.95 -27.12
CA LYS A 366 19.02 6.10 -27.04
C LYS A 366 18.31 5.17 -28.02
N PHE A 367 17.70 4.12 -27.48
CA PHE A 367 16.89 3.18 -28.23
C PHE A 367 15.53 3.09 -27.53
N GLN A 368 14.47 3.00 -28.33
CA GLN A 368 13.08 3.01 -27.90
C GLN A 368 12.84 2.06 -26.71
N ALA A 369 12.70 2.65 -25.51
CA ALA A 369 12.04 2.12 -24.31
C ALA A 369 12.21 0.61 -24.00
N GLN A 370 13.43 0.06 -24.10
CA GLN A 370 13.64 -1.30 -23.58
C GLN A 370 13.57 -1.29 -22.04
N THR A 371 12.78 -2.20 -21.48
CA THR A 371 12.61 -2.40 -20.02
C THR A 371 13.92 -2.68 -19.27
N GLY A 372 15.01 -3.02 -19.97
CA GLY A 372 16.35 -3.21 -19.40
C GLY A 372 17.09 -1.90 -19.03
N ALA A 373 16.64 -0.75 -19.54
CA ALA A 373 17.19 0.57 -19.19
C ALA A 373 16.29 1.37 -18.23
N GLN A 374 15.24 0.72 -17.70
CA GLN A 374 14.34 1.28 -16.71
C GLN A 374 14.75 0.75 -15.34
N TRP A 375 15.37 1.60 -14.53
CA TRP A 375 15.94 1.26 -13.24
C TRP A 375 14.99 1.65 -12.12
N ARG A 376 14.64 0.67 -11.29
CA ARG A 376 13.95 0.90 -10.04
C ARG A 376 14.99 1.17 -8.95
N ILE A 377 14.83 2.30 -8.27
CA ILE A 377 15.71 2.76 -7.20
C ILE A 377 14.97 2.63 -5.89
N ILE A 378 15.52 1.90 -4.93
CA ILE A 378 14.86 1.66 -3.65
C ILE A 378 15.81 2.06 -2.54
N GLN A 379 15.40 3.03 -1.72
CA GLN A 379 16.10 3.36 -0.49
C GLN A 379 15.89 2.22 0.52
N VAL A 380 16.96 1.72 1.13
CA VAL A 380 16.93 0.65 2.12
C VAL A 380 17.57 1.08 3.44
N ARG A 381 17.20 0.40 4.53
CA ARG A 381 17.78 0.52 5.86
C ARG A 381 18.63 -0.70 6.19
N GLU A 382 19.81 -0.47 6.73
CA GLU A 382 20.54 -1.49 7.47
C GLU A 382 20.12 -1.47 8.96
N GLU A 383 20.10 -2.64 9.61
CA GLU A 383 19.59 -2.82 11.00
C GLU A 383 20.36 -2.01 12.08
N GLU A 384 21.41 -1.26 11.70
CA GLU A 384 22.29 -0.46 12.57
C GLU A 384 22.35 1.04 12.21
N GLU A 385 21.57 1.51 11.24
CA GLU A 385 21.66 2.90 10.79
C GLU A 385 21.11 3.91 11.81
N ARG A 386 21.97 4.86 12.18
CA ARG A 386 21.59 6.09 12.87
C ARG A 386 21.05 7.10 11.86
N ASP A 387 20.17 8.00 12.31
CA ASP A 387 19.51 9.01 11.48
C ASP A 387 20.47 10.00 10.79
N ASP A 388 21.78 10.00 11.11
CA ASP A 388 22.82 10.83 10.49
C ASP A 388 23.57 10.13 9.34
N MET A 389 23.28 8.87 9.06
CA MET A 389 23.98 8.10 8.02
C MET A 389 23.49 8.44 6.60
N PRO A 390 24.38 8.43 5.59
CA PRO A 390 24.00 8.53 4.19
C PRO A 390 22.90 7.55 3.78
N SER A 391 22.00 7.98 2.92
CA SER A 391 20.98 7.09 2.38
C SER A 391 21.59 6.02 1.48
N LEU A 392 21.19 4.76 1.73
CA LEU A 392 21.59 3.61 0.94
C LEU A 392 20.50 3.20 -0.02
N PHE A 393 20.93 2.81 -1.23
CA PHE A 393 20.03 2.45 -2.31
C PHE A 393 20.43 1.10 -2.89
N VAL A 394 19.42 0.32 -3.26
CA VAL A 394 19.58 -0.78 -4.23
C VAL A 394 18.97 -0.39 -5.57
N LEU A 395 19.55 -0.93 -6.63
CA LEU A 395 19.15 -0.67 -7.99
C LEU A 395 18.86 -1.99 -8.70
N CYS A 396 17.74 -2.09 -9.39
CA CYS A 396 17.42 -3.22 -10.27
C CYS A 396 16.69 -2.70 -11.50
N THR A 397 16.53 -3.52 -12.54
CA THR A 397 15.75 -3.08 -13.72
C THR A 397 14.31 -3.58 -13.65
N LYS A 398 13.37 -2.88 -14.28
CA LYS A 398 11.96 -3.32 -14.34
C LYS A 398 11.83 -4.71 -14.98
N LYS A 399 12.67 -5.01 -15.98
CA LYS A 399 12.73 -6.33 -16.62
C LYS A 399 13.24 -7.43 -15.68
N ARG A 400 14.10 -7.06 -14.73
CA ARG A 400 14.84 -7.97 -13.84
C ARG A 400 14.82 -7.46 -12.40
N PRO A 401 13.67 -7.55 -11.73
CA PRO A 401 13.45 -6.93 -10.43
C PRO A 401 14.18 -7.63 -9.27
N GLN A 402 14.64 -8.88 -9.46
CA GLN A 402 15.38 -9.61 -8.42
C GLN A 402 16.91 -9.58 -8.63
N GLN A 403 17.36 -9.19 -9.82
CA GLN A 403 18.77 -9.10 -10.16
C GLN A 403 19.30 -7.70 -9.78
N PHE A 404 19.55 -7.50 -8.50
CA PHE A 404 20.08 -6.23 -7.98
C PHE A 404 21.49 -5.97 -8.48
N LEU A 405 21.79 -4.71 -8.79
CA LEU A 405 23.11 -4.26 -9.21
C LEU A 405 24.14 -4.53 -8.11
N TYR A 406 25.32 -5.00 -8.49
CA TYR A 406 26.50 -5.06 -7.65
C TYR A 406 27.77 -4.90 -8.50
N MET A 407 28.91 -4.71 -7.84
CA MET A 407 30.22 -4.68 -8.49
C MET A 407 30.90 -6.05 -8.37
N GLU A 408 31.12 -6.72 -9.49
CA GLU A 408 31.74 -8.04 -9.52
C GLU A 408 33.21 -7.95 -9.11
N LYS A 409 33.65 -8.80 -8.18
CA LYS A 409 35.07 -8.92 -7.77
C LYS A 409 35.86 -9.75 -8.79
N SER A 410 35.86 -9.31 -10.05
CA SER A 410 36.63 -9.90 -11.15
C SER A 410 37.75 -8.95 -11.58
N PHE A 411 38.68 -9.44 -12.42
CA PHE A 411 39.80 -8.62 -12.92
C PHE A 411 39.34 -7.32 -13.61
N PHE A 412 38.13 -7.32 -14.21
CA PHE A 412 37.57 -6.16 -14.90
C PHE A 412 36.61 -5.32 -14.05
N GLU A 413 36.30 -5.77 -12.82
CA GLU A 413 35.41 -5.09 -11.87
C GLU A 413 34.12 -4.56 -12.52
N CYS A 414 33.47 -5.41 -13.34
CA CYS A 414 32.28 -5.05 -14.10
C CYS A 414 31.06 -4.89 -13.18
N ALA A 415 30.21 -3.94 -13.53
CA ALA A 415 28.89 -3.81 -12.95
C ALA A 415 27.94 -4.89 -13.50
N ARG A 416 27.26 -5.62 -12.63
CA ARG A 416 26.43 -6.76 -13.00
C ARG A 416 25.19 -6.86 -12.10
N GLY A 417 24.11 -7.42 -12.60
CA GLY A 417 22.98 -7.86 -11.77
C GLY A 417 23.29 -9.18 -11.05
N LEU A 418 22.84 -9.33 -9.81
CA LEU A 418 22.91 -10.58 -9.08
C LEU A 418 22.29 -11.73 -9.88
N GLU A 419 22.86 -12.92 -9.74
CA GLU A 419 22.28 -14.12 -10.33
C GLU A 419 20.98 -14.50 -9.60
N GLU A 420 20.13 -15.27 -10.30
CA GLU A 420 18.87 -15.71 -9.74
C GLU A 420 19.08 -16.55 -8.47
N ASN A 421 18.18 -16.41 -7.50
CA ASN A 421 18.20 -17.09 -6.20
C ASN A 421 19.37 -16.72 -5.28
N ILE A 422 20.18 -15.72 -5.62
CA ILE A 422 21.17 -15.16 -4.68
C ILE A 422 20.50 -14.01 -3.91
N PRO A 423 20.40 -14.10 -2.56
CA PRO A 423 19.82 -13.03 -1.77
C PRO A 423 20.71 -11.77 -1.82
N PRO A 424 20.11 -10.57 -1.81
CA PRO A 424 20.88 -9.34 -1.85
C PRO A 424 21.67 -9.15 -0.56
N THR A 425 22.93 -8.75 -0.70
CA THR A 425 23.87 -8.49 0.41
C THR A 425 24.32 -7.04 0.43
N LYS A 426 25.19 -6.68 1.39
CA LYS A 426 25.76 -5.31 1.47
C LYS A 426 26.47 -4.87 0.18
N GLU A 427 26.90 -5.81 -0.67
CA GLU A 427 27.55 -5.52 -1.96
C GLU A 427 26.59 -4.90 -2.99
N CYS A 428 25.27 -5.01 -2.77
CA CYS A 428 24.24 -4.41 -3.62
C CYS A 428 23.89 -2.97 -3.21
N LEU A 429 24.48 -2.46 -2.13
CA LEU A 429 24.17 -1.15 -1.59
C LEU A 429 25.04 -0.08 -2.24
N PHE A 430 24.41 1.02 -2.63
CA PHE A 430 25.06 2.19 -3.22
C PHE A 430 24.67 3.47 -2.50
N LYS A 431 25.58 4.44 -2.52
CA LYS A 431 25.35 5.84 -2.15
C LYS A 431 25.27 6.67 -3.42
N LEU A 432 24.38 7.67 -3.42
CA LEU A 432 24.28 8.67 -4.47
C LEU A 432 24.91 9.97 -3.98
N ILE A 433 25.86 10.51 -4.75
CA ILE A 433 26.67 11.66 -4.35
C ILE A 433 26.54 12.75 -5.41
N PRO A 434 25.99 13.93 -5.10
CA PRO A 434 26.03 15.06 -6.03
C PRO A 434 27.50 15.45 -6.31
N PRO A 435 27.86 15.84 -7.54
CA PRO A 435 29.23 16.23 -7.86
C PRO A 435 29.77 17.32 -6.93
N GLY A 436 30.87 17.04 -6.24
CA GLY A 436 31.51 17.98 -5.30
C GLY A 436 30.90 18.02 -3.89
N GLU A 437 29.89 17.19 -3.61
CA GLU A 437 29.16 17.19 -2.33
C GLU A 437 29.32 15.88 -1.54
N SER A 438 28.74 15.84 -0.34
CA SER A 438 28.59 14.61 0.44
C SER A 438 27.44 13.73 -0.10
N PRO A 439 27.46 12.41 0.15
CA PRO A 439 26.33 11.53 -0.16
C PRO A 439 24.99 12.09 0.33
N ILE A 440 23.94 11.92 -0.48
CA ILE A 440 22.62 12.43 -0.11
C ILE A 440 22.09 11.77 1.16
N HIS A 441 21.46 12.61 1.97
CA HIS A 441 20.66 12.18 3.11
C HIS A 441 19.21 12.45 2.77
N ILE A 442 18.41 11.39 2.73
CA ILE A 442 16.97 11.49 2.57
C ILE A 442 16.34 10.85 3.80
N PRO A 443 15.77 11.64 4.74
CA PRO A 443 15.18 11.11 5.95
C PRO A 443 14.06 10.15 5.60
N ILE A 444 14.02 9.01 6.27
CA ILE A 444 12.94 8.06 6.07
C ILE A 444 11.82 8.55 6.98
N SER A 445 10.94 9.39 6.41
CA SER A 445 9.90 10.09 7.14
C SER A 445 9.15 9.15 8.09
N ASN A 446 9.26 9.39 9.39
CA ASN A 446 8.25 8.93 10.32
C ASN A 446 7.05 9.85 10.15
N CYS A 447 6.02 9.35 9.46
CA CYS A 447 4.79 10.06 9.09
C CYS A 447 5.00 11.25 8.12
N GLY A 448 4.83 10.96 6.83
CA GLY A 448 4.53 11.95 5.80
C GLY A 448 3.34 11.43 4.99
N ILE A 449 2.26 12.21 4.95
CA ILE A 449 1.02 11.91 4.22
C ILE A 449 1.33 11.93 2.71
N LEU A 450 0.66 11.04 1.96
CA LEU A 450 0.69 11.00 0.49
C LEU A 450 -0.01 12.25 -0.07
N GLU A 451 0.68 13.37 -0.16
CA GLU A 451 0.08 14.58 -0.75
C GLU A 451 0.17 14.64 -2.27
N ASN A 452 0.97 13.82 -2.96
CA ASN A 452 1.23 14.06 -4.40
C ASN A 452 1.27 12.84 -5.36
N PHE A 453 0.88 11.63 -4.96
CA PHE A 453 0.73 10.55 -5.95
C PHE A 453 -0.63 10.64 -6.63
N ARG A 454 -0.69 11.37 -7.76
CA ARG A 454 -1.82 11.27 -8.70
C ARG A 454 -1.71 9.94 -9.43
N MET A 455 -2.73 9.10 -9.24
CA MET A 455 -2.93 7.93 -10.10
C MET A 455 -3.18 8.46 -11.52
N PRO A 456 -2.67 7.81 -12.58
CA PRO A 456 -3.17 8.09 -13.92
C PRO A 456 -4.68 7.80 -13.96
N GLU A 457 -5.45 8.74 -14.49
CA GLU A 457 -6.89 8.65 -14.75
C GLU A 457 -7.24 7.46 -15.67
#